data_AF-A0A4Q3ZH54-F1
#
_entry.id   AF-A0A4Q3ZH54-F1
#
_cell.length_a   1.000
_cell.length_b   1.000
_cell.length_c   1.000
_cell.angle_alpha   90.00
_cell.angle_beta   90.00
_cell.angle_gamma   90.00
#
_symmetry.space_group_name_H-M   'P 1'
#
loop_
_entity.id
_entity.type
_entity.pdbx_description
1 polymer ?
#
loop_
_entity_poly.entity_id
_entity_poly.type
_entity_poly.pdbx_seq_one_letter_code
_entity_poly.pdbx_strand_id
1 'polypeptide(L)'
;MPTHSNARRFAALTTCHAAGYQDYGQVMVETYLKHWPVEVPLLLYHEGFNPPSAPGRVQAFDLPAASPALVAFKARHIDDPRVNGKQRPWNRLRMGSFSIPLPVRVRKARYRWDAVRFSHKSYAIFDAARRTDADTLIWIDADTRFFADVDLAELATLAPPDSAVSCLRRPHHSECGFVAYNLRQPETRRLLAEFEAMYTQDLFLAEREFHDSYLFDVVRERAQARGARVYDIAQGIGWQAPHVLINSDLGRFMDHMKGDRKAEGSSRAGDLLVERDEAYWQERRARRR
;
A
#
# COMPACT_ATOMS: atom_id res chain seq x y z
N MET A 1 -25.09 -31.26 -8.87
CA MET A 1 -25.46 -29.96 -8.27
C MET A 1 -24.26 -29.04 -8.42
N PRO A 2 -24.29 -28.03 -9.31
CA PRO A 2 -23.23 -27.03 -9.30
C PRO A 2 -23.39 -26.25 -8.00
N THR A 3 -22.40 -26.34 -7.12
CA THR A 3 -22.33 -25.52 -5.93
C THR A 3 -22.27 -24.07 -6.38
N HIS A 4 -23.28 -23.28 -6.04
CA HIS A 4 -23.18 -21.82 -6.13
C HIS A 4 -21.95 -21.42 -5.29
N SER A 5 -20.82 -21.16 -5.95
CA SER A 5 -19.75 -20.43 -5.30
C SER A 5 -20.35 -19.05 -5.02
N ASN A 6 -20.53 -18.71 -3.76
CA ASN A 6 -20.84 -17.33 -3.40
C ASN A 6 -19.74 -16.46 -4.03
N ALA A 7 -20.14 -15.47 -4.83
CA ALA A 7 -19.22 -14.54 -5.47
C ALA A 7 -18.32 -13.93 -4.39
N ARG A 8 -17.01 -13.85 -4.67
CA ARG A 8 -16.02 -13.36 -3.69
C ARG A 8 -16.32 -11.90 -3.36
N ARG A 9 -16.33 -11.58 -2.07
CA ARG A 9 -16.57 -10.22 -1.58
C ARG A 9 -15.25 -9.47 -1.43
N PHE A 10 -15.23 -8.23 -1.91
CA PHE A 10 -14.07 -7.35 -1.83
C PHE A 10 -14.41 -6.12 -0.99
N ALA A 11 -13.42 -5.59 -0.29
CA ALA A 11 -13.45 -4.24 0.27
C ALA A 11 -12.13 -3.55 -0.08
N ALA A 12 -12.19 -2.27 -0.43
CA ALA A 12 -10.98 -1.44 -0.56
C ALA A 12 -10.76 -0.67 0.75
N LEU A 13 -9.52 -0.33 1.06
CA LEU A 13 -9.19 0.57 2.15
C LEU A 13 -8.16 1.60 1.72
N THR A 14 -8.24 2.77 2.34
CA THR A 14 -7.22 3.81 2.23
C THR A 14 -7.12 4.59 3.54
N THR A 15 -6.05 5.36 3.69
CA THR A 15 -5.89 6.30 4.80
C THR A 15 -5.50 7.68 4.29
N CYS A 16 -6.04 8.72 4.89
CA CYS A 16 -5.68 10.09 4.56
C CYS A 16 -5.72 11.00 5.78
N HIS A 17 -4.88 12.03 5.79
CA HIS A 17 -4.93 13.13 6.75
C HIS A 17 -5.44 14.39 6.03
N ALA A 18 -5.83 15.41 6.78
CA ALA A 18 -6.47 16.62 6.25
C ALA A 18 -5.76 17.25 5.03
N ALA A 19 -4.46 17.52 5.13
CA ALA A 19 -3.69 18.11 4.02
C ALA A 19 -3.61 17.17 2.80
N GLY A 20 -3.31 15.89 3.03
CA GLY A 20 -3.33 14.89 1.95
C GLY A 20 -4.70 14.74 1.28
N TYR A 21 -5.80 14.94 2.02
CA TYR A 21 -7.15 14.89 1.46
C TYR A 21 -7.38 16.07 0.51
N GLN A 22 -6.96 17.26 0.91
CA GLN A 22 -7.01 18.47 0.07
C GLN A 22 -6.12 18.34 -1.19
N ASP A 23 -4.92 17.79 -1.04
CA ASP A 23 -3.95 17.70 -2.14
C ASP A 23 -4.33 16.62 -3.18
N TYR A 24 -4.81 15.46 -2.72
CA TYR A 24 -5.03 14.31 -3.62
C TYR A 24 -6.17 13.36 -3.18
N GLY A 25 -6.48 13.28 -1.88
CA GLY A 25 -7.43 12.29 -1.36
C GLY A 25 -8.88 12.53 -1.80
N GLN A 26 -9.27 13.79 -2.05
CA GLN A 26 -10.58 14.10 -2.61
C GLN A 26 -10.75 13.46 -3.99
N VAL A 27 -9.78 13.67 -4.90
CA VAL A 27 -9.78 13.08 -6.24
C VAL A 27 -9.81 11.55 -6.18
N MET A 28 -9.06 10.95 -5.25
CA MET A 28 -9.07 9.51 -5.05
C MET A 28 -10.48 9.00 -4.72
N VAL A 29 -11.16 9.59 -3.73
CA VAL A 29 -12.50 9.15 -3.33
C VAL A 29 -13.53 9.41 -4.43
N GLU A 30 -13.51 10.57 -5.07
CA GLU A 30 -14.44 10.92 -6.16
C GLU A 30 -14.29 9.97 -7.35
N THR A 31 -13.05 9.72 -7.77
CA THR A 31 -12.81 8.79 -8.89
C THR A 31 -13.05 7.34 -8.50
N TYR A 32 -12.84 6.95 -7.25
CA TYR A 32 -13.23 5.62 -6.74
C TYR A 32 -14.74 5.42 -6.85
N LEU A 33 -15.53 6.38 -6.35
CA LEU A 33 -17.00 6.31 -6.41
C LEU A 33 -17.54 6.21 -7.84
N LYS A 34 -16.84 6.85 -8.79
CA LYS A 34 -17.19 6.83 -10.21
C LYS A 34 -16.86 5.51 -10.90
N HIS A 35 -15.70 4.92 -10.61
CA HIS A 35 -15.11 3.87 -11.45
C HIS A 35 -15.08 2.47 -10.80
N TRP A 36 -15.16 2.38 -9.47
CA TRP A 36 -15.19 1.09 -8.78
C TRP A 36 -16.60 0.53 -8.69
N PRO A 37 -16.75 -0.81 -8.60
CA PRO A 37 -18.06 -1.45 -8.45
C PRO A 37 -18.78 -0.96 -7.19
N VAL A 38 -20.10 -0.89 -7.25
CA VAL A 38 -20.93 -0.46 -6.11
C VAL A 38 -20.88 -1.43 -4.94
N GLU A 39 -20.56 -2.69 -5.24
CA GLU A 39 -20.45 -3.82 -4.31
C GLU A 39 -19.16 -3.81 -3.49
N VAL A 40 -18.17 -3.00 -3.88
CA VAL A 40 -16.88 -2.88 -3.18
C VAL A 40 -16.87 -1.59 -2.37
N PRO A 41 -17.11 -1.64 -1.04
CA PRO A 41 -17.05 -0.46 -0.22
C PRO A 41 -15.61 0.02 -0.04
N LEU A 42 -15.43 1.33 0.04
CA LEU A 42 -14.19 1.97 0.47
C LEU A 42 -14.22 2.20 1.99
N LEU A 43 -13.33 1.53 2.71
CA LEU A 43 -13.02 1.79 4.12
C LEU A 43 -12.05 2.98 4.19
N LEU A 44 -12.57 4.18 4.45
CA LEU A 44 -11.82 5.43 4.49
C LEU A 44 -11.39 5.75 5.92
N TYR A 45 -10.13 5.50 6.24
CA TYR A 45 -9.55 5.93 7.51
C TYR A 45 -9.08 7.38 7.39
N HIS A 46 -9.67 8.28 8.18
CA HIS A 46 -9.39 9.71 8.12
C HIS A 46 -8.79 10.26 9.41
N GLU A 47 -8.01 11.33 9.30
CA GLU A 47 -7.48 12.10 10.44
C GLU A 47 -7.58 13.59 10.14
N GLY A 48 -8.36 14.31 10.95
CA GLY A 48 -8.43 15.78 10.91
C GLY A 48 -9.28 16.39 9.78
N PHE A 49 -10.16 15.62 9.13
CA PHE A 49 -11.14 16.15 8.17
C PHE A 49 -12.48 15.41 8.25
N ASN A 50 -13.53 16.02 7.69
CA ASN A 50 -14.84 15.42 7.56
C ASN A 50 -14.92 14.60 6.26
N PRO A 51 -15.09 13.27 6.35
CA PRO A 51 -15.17 12.41 5.16
C PRO A 51 -16.46 12.69 4.36
N PRO A 52 -16.45 12.45 3.04
CA PRO A 52 -17.65 12.60 2.22
C PRO A 52 -18.70 11.55 2.60
N SER A 53 -19.97 11.94 2.53
CA SER A 53 -21.10 11.03 2.78
C SER A 53 -21.48 10.32 1.48
N ALA A 54 -21.21 9.01 1.41
CA ALA A 54 -21.66 8.14 0.33
C ALA A 54 -22.13 6.80 0.93
N PRO A 55 -23.37 6.73 1.46
CA PRO A 55 -23.89 5.55 2.16
C PRO A 55 -23.76 4.27 1.33
N GLY A 56 -23.27 3.20 1.94
CA GLY A 56 -23.03 1.90 1.28
C GLY A 56 -21.78 1.86 0.39
N ARG A 57 -21.28 3.00 -0.09
CA ARG A 57 -20.06 3.08 -0.92
C ARG A 57 -18.81 3.45 -0.11
N VAL A 58 -18.95 4.31 0.89
CA VAL A 58 -17.85 4.75 1.78
C VAL A 58 -18.23 4.47 3.23
N GLN A 59 -17.34 3.80 3.94
CA GLN A 59 -17.40 3.60 5.38
C GLN A 59 -16.22 4.34 5.98
N ALA A 60 -16.50 5.46 6.66
CA ALA A 60 -15.45 6.31 7.19
C ALA A 60 -15.16 6.03 8.67
N PHE A 61 -13.89 6.01 9.03
CA PHE A 61 -13.42 5.75 10.38
C PHE A 61 -12.39 6.82 10.79
N ASP A 62 -12.61 7.48 11.92
CA ASP A 62 -11.57 8.33 12.52
C ASP A 62 -10.41 7.41 12.95
N LEU A 63 -9.25 7.55 12.30
CA LEU A 63 -8.14 6.62 12.47
C LEU A 63 -7.59 6.59 13.90
N PRO A 64 -7.37 7.73 14.59
CA PRO A 64 -6.96 7.72 16.00
C PRO A 64 -7.96 7.00 16.92
N ALA A 65 -9.27 7.21 16.74
CA ALA A 65 -10.30 6.54 17.53
C ALA A 65 -10.43 5.05 17.19
N ALA A 66 -10.35 4.69 15.92
CA ALA A 66 -10.45 3.32 15.44
C ALA A 66 -9.24 2.46 15.85
N SER A 67 -8.05 3.08 15.98
CA SER A 67 -6.81 2.40 16.34
C SER A 67 -6.08 3.06 17.52
N PRO A 68 -6.49 2.78 18.77
CA PRO A 68 -5.76 3.22 19.95
C PRO A 68 -4.30 2.71 19.98
N ALA A 69 -4.02 1.57 19.35
CA ALA A 69 -2.67 1.02 19.23
C ALA A 69 -1.75 1.89 18.37
N LEU A 70 -2.27 2.53 17.31
CA LEU A 70 -1.53 3.54 16.54
C LEU A 70 -1.20 4.75 17.40
N VAL A 71 -2.17 5.26 18.17
CA VAL A 71 -1.96 6.41 19.07
C VAL A 71 -0.86 6.09 20.09
N ALA A 72 -0.93 4.91 20.71
CA ALA A 72 0.08 4.44 21.64
C ALA A 72 1.46 4.29 20.95
N PHE A 73 1.52 3.74 19.73
CA PHE A 73 2.77 3.62 18.97
C PHE A 73 3.40 4.99 18.69
N LYS A 74 2.61 5.95 18.20
CA LYS A 74 3.04 7.33 17.95
C LYS A 74 3.58 7.96 19.23
N ALA A 75 2.86 7.84 20.34
CA ALA A 75 3.27 8.40 21.63
C ALA A 75 4.60 7.81 22.15
N ARG A 76 4.81 6.49 22.02
CA ARG A 76 6.06 5.84 22.44
C ARG A 76 7.27 6.29 21.64
N HIS A 77 7.09 6.64 20.37
CA HIS A 77 8.19 6.89 19.42
C HIS A 77 8.32 8.35 18.97
N ILE A 78 7.48 9.27 19.46
CA ILE A 78 7.42 10.66 18.97
C ILE A 78 8.79 11.39 19.06
N ASP A 79 9.56 11.08 20.10
CA ASP A 79 10.85 11.71 20.38
C ASP A 79 12.06 10.89 19.89
N ASP A 80 11.90 9.70 19.30
CA ASP A 80 13.03 8.93 18.77
C ASP A 80 13.41 9.39 17.35
N PRO A 81 14.53 10.11 17.16
CA PRO A 81 14.90 10.63 15.84
C PRO A 81 15.24 9.52 14.84
N ARG A 82 15.55 8.29 15.29
CA ARG A 82 15.83 7.15 14.40
C ARG A 82 14.55 6.60 13.80
N VAL A 83 13.50 6.49 14.60
CA VAL A 83 12.18 5.95 14.22
C VAL A 83 11.35 6.98 13.43
N ASN A 84 11.69 8.27 13.54
CA ASN A 84 11.08 9.37 12.78
C ASN A 84 11.89 9.74 11.51
N GLY A 85 12.84 8.90 11.07
CA GLY A 85 13.66 9.16 9.89
C GLY A 85 14.55 10.43 9.96
N LYS A 86 14.70 11.04 11.15
CA LYS A 86 15.53 12.23 11.36
C LYS A 86 17.02 11.88 11.43
N GLN A 87 17.35 10.66 11.85
CA GLN A 87 18.71 10.11 11.91
C GLN A 87 18.90 9.00 10.86
N ARG A 88 20.04 9.03 10.13
CA ARG A 88 20.42 7.94 9.22
C ARG A 88 21.19 6.87 10.00
N PRO A 89 20.98 5.57 9.72
CA PRO A 89 21.83 4.54 10.29
C PRO A 89 23.26 4.70 9.78
N TRP A 90 24.22 4.47 10.67
CA TRP A 90 25.63 4.40 10.32
C TRP A 90 25.89 3.05 9.63
N ASN A 91 26.60 3.06 8.48
CA ASN A 91 27.12 1.81 7.94
C ASN A 91 28.23 1.31 8.87
N ARG A 92 28.19 0.03 9.24
CA ARG A 92 29.27 -0.63 9.97
C ARG A 92 30.10 -1.46 9.00
N LEU A 93 31.42 -1.25 8.98
CA LEU A 93 32.34 -2.18 8.33
C LEU A 93 32.50 -3.38 9.26
N ARG A 94 32.21 -4.58 8.74
CA ARG A 94 32.52 -5.84 9.42
C ARG A 94 33.80 -6.43 8.83
N MET A 95 34.81 -6.62 9.67
CA MET A 95 36.08 -7.28 9.37
C MET A 95 36.28 -8.41 10.39
N GLY A 96 35.89 -9.63 10.03
CA GLY A 96 35.83 -10.75 10.98
C GLY A 96 34.86 -10.47 12.14
N SER A 97 35.31 -10.61 13.38
CA SER A 97 34.53 -10.30 14.60
C SER A 97 34.46 -8.80 14.92
N PHE A 98 35.24 -7.95 14.25
CA PHE A 98 35.25 -6.51 14.50
C PHE A 98 34.18 -5.78 13.68
N SER A 99 33.45 -4.89 14.34
CA SER A 99 32.42 -4.02 13.74
C SER A 99 32.75 -2.57 14.03
N ILE A 100 33.25 -1.84 13.03
CA ILE A 100 33.62 -0.43 13.15
C ILE A 100 32.52 0.43 12.52
N PRO A 101 31.88 1.37 13.25
CA PRO A 101 30.97 2.34 12.62
C PRO A 101 31.77 3.26 11.71
N LEU A 102 31.48 3.24 10.41
CA LEU A 102 32.04 4.20 9.45
C LEU A 102 31.00 5.28 9.14
N PRO A 103 31.42 6.55 9.01
CA PRO A 103 30.58 7.66 8.56
C PRO A 103 30.31 7.57 7.05
N VAL A 104 29.89 6.42 6.52
CA VAL A 104 29.48 6.34 5.11
C VAL A 104 28.08 6.93 5.01
N ARG A 105 27.98 8.13 4.41
CA ARG A 105 26.69 8.77 4.12
C ARG A 105 25.86 7.86 3.22
N VAL A 106 24.87 7.17 3.78
CA VAL A 106 23.89 6.41 3.01
C VAL A 106 23.13 7.41 2.14
N ARG A 107 23.23 7.32 0.80
CA ARG A 107 22.53 8.21 -0.16
C ARG A 107 21.00 8.00 -0.22
N LYS A 108 20.47 7.04 0.53
CA LYS A 108 19.04 6.70 0.56
C LYS A 108 18.19 7.82 1.18
N ALA A 109 16.93 7.88 0.75
CA ALA A 109 15.94 8.82 1.27
C ALA A 109 15.61 8.55 2.75
N ARG A 110 15.45 9.62 3.52
CA ARG A 110 15.27 9.58 4.99
C ARG A 110 13.99 8.86 5.42
N TYR A 111 12.92 8.97 4.62
CA TYR A 111 11.63 8.34 4.91
C TYR A 111 11.74 6.83 5.14
N ARG A 112 12.79 6.17 4.62
CA ARG A 112 12.99 4.73 4.78
C ARG A 112 13.09 4.28 6.24
N TRP A 113 13.37 5.19 7.17
CA TRP A 113 13.42 4.95 8.62
C TRP A 113 12.35 5.70 9.39
N ASP A 114 11.30 6.20 8.72
CA ASP A 114 10.21 6.94 9.35
C ASP A 114 9.03 6.00 9.68
N ALA A 115 9.23 5.12 10.67
CA ALA A 115 8.21 4.13 11.05
C ALA A 115 6.91 4.80 11.52
N VAL A 116 7.01 5.96 12.18
CA VAL A 116 5.84 6.74 12.63
C VAL A 116 4.98 7.14 11.45
N ARG A 117 5.55 7.72 10.39
CA ARG A 117 4.82 8.06 9.17
C ARG A 117 4.12 6.85 8.54
N PHE A 118 4.82 5.72 8.43
CA PHE A 118 4.26 4.52 7.77
C PHE A 118 3.30 3.72 8.66
N SER A 119 3.30 3.96 9.98
CA SER A 119 2.41 3.26 10.92
C SER A 119 0.92 3.54 10.66
N HIS A 120 0.55 4.73 10.19
CA HIS A 120 -0.86 5.09 9.91
C HIS A 120 -1.50 4.10 8.93
N LYS A 121 -0.81 3.82 7.81
CA LYS A 121 -1.22 2.83 6.82
C LYS A 121 -1.32 1.44 7.42
N SER A 122 -0.26 0.99 8.09
CA SER A 122 -0.18 -0.35 8.64
C SER A 122 -1.29 -0.62 9.65
N TYR A 123 -1.53 0.29 10.60
CA TYR A 123 -2.59 0.17 11.58
C TYR A 123 -4.00 0.25 10.98
N ALA A 124 -4.21 1.04 9.91
CA ALA A 124 -5.48 1.04 9.17
C ALA A 124 -5.73 -0.32 8.50
N ILE A 125 -4.70 -0.96 7.93
CA ILE A 125 -4.81 -2.32 7.35
C ILE A 125 -5.20 -3.33 8.44
N PHE A 126 -4.54 -3.31 9.60
CA PHE A 126 -4.80 -4.27 10.68
C PHE A 126 -6.21 -4.15 11.24
N ASP A 127 -6.66 -2.92 11.46
CA ASP A 127 -8.00 -2.63 11.93
C ASP A 127 -9.06 -3.02 10.88
N ALA A 128 -8.87 -2.62 9.61
CA ALA A 128 -9.76 -2.98 8.52
C ALA A 128 -9.90 -4.50 8.34
N ALA A 129 -8.80 -5.25 8.43
CA ALA A 129 -8.79 -6.70 8.30
C ALA A 129 -9.58 -7.42 9.41
N ARG A 130 -9.74 -6.80 10.58
CA ARG A 130 -10.57 -7.33 11.67
C ARG A 130 -12.04 -6.92 11.56
N ARG A 131 -12.33 -5.76 10.96
CA ARG A 131 -13.68 -5.21 10.88
C ARG A 131 -14.49 -5.71 9.69
N THR A 132 -13.84 -5.85 8.54
CA THR A 132 -14.53 -6.21 7.30
C THR A 132 -14.93 -7.68 7.31
N ASP A 133 -16.06 -8.00 6.68
CA ASP A 133 -16.48 -9.35 6.38
C ASP A 133 -16.12 -9.78 4.94
N ALA A 134 -15.43 -8.92 4.19
CA ALA A 134 -14.93 -9.22 2.85
C ALA A 134 -13.97 -10.41 2.85
N ASP A 135 -13.98 -11.16 1.75
CA ASP A 135 -13.03 -12.26 1.54
C ASP A 135 -11.64 -11.73 1.18
N THR A 136 -11.59 -10.61 0.44
CA THR A 136 -10.35 -9.93 0.05
C THR A 136 -10.40 -8.46 0.45
N LEU A 137 -9.37 -8.01 1.15
CA LEU A 137 -9.15 -6.61 1.52
C LEU A 137 -8.06 -6.01 0.63
N ILE A 138 -8.37 -4.92 -0.07
CA ILE A 138 -7.46 -4.26 -1.00
C ILE A 138 -6.99 -2.93 -0.41
N TRP A 139 -5.71 -2.82 -0.08
CA TRP A 139 -5.09 -1.53 0.22
C TRP A 139 -4.88 -0.72 -1.06
N ILE A 140 -5.22 0.58 -1.02
CA ILE A 140 -4.91 1.55 -2.08
C ILE A 140 -4.37 2.84 -1.46
N ASP A 141 -3.19 3.29 -1.89
CA ASP A 141 -2.62 4.57 -1.45
C ASP A 141 -3.52 5.74 -1.88
N ALA A 142 -3.70 6.73 -1.01
CA ALA A 142 -4.65 7.84 -1.23
C ALA A 142 -4.24 8.79 -2.37
N ASP A 143 -2.97 8.79 -2.80
CA ASP A 143 -2.48 9.48 -4.00
C ASP A 143 -2.72 8.69 -5.29
N THR A 144 -3.89 8.08 -5.40
CA THR A 144 -4.34 7.32 -6.57
C THR A 144 -5.46 8.08 -7.28
N ARG A 145 -5.45 8.04 -8.61
CA ARG A 145 -6.56 8.48 -9.45
C ARG A 145 -7.07 7.32 -10.27
N PHE A 146 -8.37 7.09 -10.26
CA PHE A 146 -9.03 6.16 -11.17
C PHE A 146 -9.54 6.90 -12.40
N PHE A 147 -9.41 6.30 -13.58
CA PHE A 147 -9.78 6.94 -14.85
C PHE A 147 -10.54 6.03 -15.81
N ALA A 148 -10.68 4.75 -15.49
CA ALA A 148 -11.53 3.80 -16.19
C ALA A 148 -12.22 2.89 -15.18
N ASP A 149 -13.34 2.30 -15.59
CA ASP A 149 -14.09 1.38 -14.75
C ASP A 149 -13.31 0.08 -14.54
N VAL A 150 -13.51 -0.54 -13.37
CA VAL A 150 -13.00 -1.88 -13.06
C VAL A 150 -14.15 -2.73 -12.52
N ASP A 151 -14.23 -3.99 -12.94
CA ASP A 151 -15.28 -4.90 -12.49
C ASP A 151 -14.78 -5.96 -11.47
N LEU A 152 -15.71 -6.72 -10.89
CA LEU A 152 -15.39 -7.76 -9.91
C LEU A 152 -14.53 -8.90 -10.50
N ALA A 153 -14.62 -9.17 -11.82
CA ALA A 153 -13.83 -10.21 -12.48
C ALA A 153 -12.38 -9.75 -12.69
N GLU A 154 -12.17 -8.49 -13.03
CA GLU A 154 -10.86 -7.85 -13.08
C GLU A 154 -10.21 -7.85 -11.68
N LEU A 155 -10.96 -7.47 -10.63
CA LEU A 155 -10.47 -7.56 -9.25
C LEU A 155 -10.12 -9.00 -8.83
N ALA A 156 -10.89 -9.99 -9.26
CA ALA A 156 -10.61 -11.40 -8.99
C ALA A 156 -9.33 -11.89 -9.69
N THR A 157 -8.98 -11.32 -10.85
CA THR A 157 -7.72 -11.59 -11.55
C THR A 157 -6.53 -10.98 -10.81
N LEU A 158 -6.69 -9.77 -10.29
CA LEU A 158 -5.66 -9.08 -9.48
C LEU A 158 -5.43 -9.74 -8.11
N ALA A 159 -6.39 -10.52 -7.62
CA ALA A 159 -6.34 -11.22 -6.34
C ALA A 159 -6.83 -12.68 -6.42
N PRO A 160 -6.03 -13.61 -6.97
CA PRO A 160 -6.44 -15.01 -7.13
C PRO A 160 -6.81 -15.70 -5.79
N PRO A 161 -7.82 -16.62 -5.78
CA PRO A 161 -8.34 -17.25 -4.56
C PRO A 161 -7.32 -18.05 -3.75
N ASP A 162 -6.35 -18.60 -4.45
CA ASP A 162 -5.33 -19.50 -3.90
C ASP A 162 -4.09 -18.73 -3.43
N SER A 163 -4.07 -17.41 -3.60
CA SER A 163 -2.99 -16.54 -3.15
C SER A 163 -3.35 -15.92 -1.81
N ALA A 164 -2.41 -15.95 -0.87
CA ALA A 164 -2.56 -15.28 0.43
C ALA A 164 -2.54 -13.76 0.24
N VAL A 165 -1.58 -13.28 -0.56
CA VAL A 165 -1.43 -11.85 -0.86
C VAL A 165 -1.09 -11.66 -2.34
N SER A 166 -1.59 -10.57 -2.91
CA SER A 166 -1.22 -10.10 -4.25
C SER A 166 -0.59 -8.71 -4.14
N CYS A 167 0.56 -8.51 -4.78
CA CYS A 167 1.33 -7.27 -4.67
C CYS A 167 2.13 -6.99 -5.95
N LEU A 168 2.67 -5.78 -6.07
CA LEU A 168 3.55 -5.39 -7.18
C LEU A 168 5.00 -5.66 -6.80
N ARG A 169 5.62 -6.70 -7.34
CA ARG A 169 7.01 -7.05 -7.01
C ARG A 169 8.00 -6.25 -7.86
N ARG A 170 9.15 -5.91 -7.26
CA ARG A 170 10.31 -5.27 -7.91
C ARG A 170 11.60 -5.54 -7.12
N PRO A 171 12.80 -5.30 -7.68
CA PRO A 171 14.07 -5.78 -7.10
C PRO A 171 14.42 -5.35 -5.66
N HIS A 172 13.96 -4.18 -5.21
CA HIS A 172 14.39 -3.65 -3.91
C HIS A 172 13.42 -3.96 -2.76
N HIS A 173 12.14 -3.72 -3.01
CA HIS A 173 11.03 -3.99 -2.12
C HIS A 173 9.77 -3.83 -2.96
N SER A 174 8.69 -4.57 -2.66
CA SER A 174 7.42 -4.42 -3.35
C SER A 174 6.96 -2.95 -3.40
N GLU A 175 6.12 -2.63 -4.37
CA GLU A 175 5.30 -1.42 -4.31
C GLU A 175 4.01 -1.71 -3.59
N CYS A 176 3.83 -1.08 -2.42
CA CYS A 176 2.64 -1.27 -1.62
C CYS A 176 1.55 -0.22 -1.89
N GLY A 177 1.60 0.48 -3.04
CA GLY A 177 0.53 1.41 -3.44
C GLY A 177 -0.80 0.70 -3.73
N PHE A 178 -0.71 -0.60 -4.06
CA PHE A 178 -1.84 -1.51 -4.19
C PHE A 178 -1.43 -2.88 -3.64
N VAL A 179 -2.17 -3.42 -2.66
CA VAL A 179 -1.93 -4.77 -2.11
C VAL A 179 -3.28 -5.42 -1.80
N ALA A 180 -3.50 -6.64 -2.28
CA ALA A 180 -4.71 -7.40 -1.96
C ALA A 180 -4.40 -8.53 -0.98
N TYR A 181 -5.10 -8.56 0.16
CA TYR A 181 -4.97 -9.55 1.21
C TYR A 181 -6.19 -10.48 1.18
N ASN A 182 -5.99 -11.77 0.92
CA ASN A 182 -7.06 -12.76 0.96
C ASN A 182 -7.31 -13.19 2.41
N LEU A 183 -8.30 -12.59 3.04
CA LEU A 183 -8.61 -12.78 4.47
C LEU A 183 -9.17 -14.17 4.78
N ARG A 184 -9.51 -14.98 3.77
CA ARG A 184 -9.96 -16.37 3.96
C ARG A 184 -8.79 -17.31 4.24
N GLN A 185 -7.60 -17.00 3.72
CA GLN A 185 -6.40 -17.82 3.89
C GLN A 185 -5.81 -17.66 5.31
N PRO A 186 -5.54 -18.76 6.05
CA PRO A 186 -4.87 -18.71 7.35
C PRO A 186 -3.53 -17.98 7.31
N GLU A 187 -2.77 -18.16 6.23
CA GLU A 187 -1.45 -17.58 6.01
C GLU A 187 -1.51 -16.05 5.93
N THR A 188 -2.59 -15.49 5.37
CA THR A 188 -2.81 -14.04 5.32
C THR A 188 -3.04 -13.49 6.72
N ARG A 189 -3.86 -14.15 7.53
CA ARG A 189 -4.12 -13.73 8.92
C ARG A 189 -2.85 -13.77 9.75
N ARG A 190 -2.04 -14.82 9.58
CA ARG A 190 -0.72 -14.92 10.22
C ARG A 190 0.25 -13.85 9.73
N LEU A 191 0.29 -13.57 8.44
CA LEU A 191 1.12 -12.48 7.88
C LEU A 191 0.72 -11.13 8.49
N LEU A 192 -0.57 -10.82 8.55
CA LEU A 192 -1.07 -9.57 9.13
C LEU A 192 -0.75 -9.47 10.63
N ALA A 193 -0.89 -10.57 11.39
CA ALA A 193 -0.52 -10.61 12.80
C ALA A 193 1.00 -10.42 13.01
N GLU A 194 1.84 -11.05 12.16
CA GLU A 194 3.29 -10.84 12.18
C GLU A 194 3.64 -9.39 11.82
N PHE A 195 2.92 -8.78 10.87
CA PHE A 195 3.13 -7.38 10.48
C PHE A 195 2.74 -6.43 11.61
N GLU A 196 1.62 -6.67 12.28
CA GLU A 196 1.20 -5.89 13.44
C GLU A 196 2.16 -6.05 14.62
N ALA A 197 2.70 -7.26 14.84
CA ALA A 197 3.74 -7.52 15.83
C ALA A 197 5.00 -6.69 15.57
N MET A 198 5.33 -6.40 14.29
CA MET A 198 6.45 -5.52 13.97
C MET A 198 6.32 -4.18 14.68
N TYR A 199 5.13 -3.58 14.74
CA TYR A 199 4.89 -2.28 15.38
C TYR A 199 4.54 -2.39 16.86
N THR A 200 3.70 -3.35 17.25
CA THR A 200 3.20 -3.45 18.63
C THR A 200 4.26 -3.94 19.61
N GLN A 201 5.25 -4.70 19.14
CA GLN A 201 6.36 -5.23 19.94
C GLN A 201 7.71 -4.62 19.53
N ASP A 202 7.70 -3.56 18.72
CA ASP A 202 8.89 -2.87 18.23
C ASP A 202 9.93 -3.77 17.51
N LEU A 203 9.49 -4.92 16.94
CA LEU A 203 10.38 -5.85 16.21
C LEU A 203 10.96 -5.19 14.95
N PHE A 204 10.32 -4.14 14.42
CA PHE A 204 10.86 -3.35 13.31
C PHE A 204 12.23 -2.73 13.62
N LEU A 205 12.59 -2.53 14.89
CA LEU A 205 13.90 -1.99 15.27
C LEU A 205 15.07 -2.92 14.91
N ALA A 206 14.80 -4.22 14.72
CA ALA A 206 15.80 -5.18 14.26
C ALA A 206 15.97 -5.18 12.73
N GLU A 207 15.09 -4.48 12.00
CA GLU A 207 15.08 -4.45 10.55
C GLU A 207 15.97 -3.35 9.96
N ARG A 208 16.33 -3.51 8.68
CA ARG A 208 17.24 -2.57 8.00
C ARG A 208 16.56 -1.24 7.68
N GLU A 209 15.25 -1.27 7.42
CA GLU A 209 14.42 -0.13 7.03
C GLU A 209 13.03 -0.30 7.67
N PHE A 210 12.35 0.81 7.96
CA PHE A 210 11.11 0.83 8.76
C PHE A 210 9.88 1.23 7.95
N HIS A 211 10.04 1.55 6.67
CA HIS A 211 8.91 1.90 5.82
C HIS A 211 8.04 0.67 5.51
N ASP A 212 6.76 0.92 5.26
CA ASP A 212 5.71 -0.08 5.03
C ASP A 212 6.14 -1.18 4.05
N SER A 213 6.67 -0.80 2.88
CA SER A 213 6.97 -1.78 1.83
C SER A 213 8.13 -2.72 2.19
N TYR A 214 9.08 -2.27 3.02
CA TYR A 214 10.17 -3.12 3.47
C TYR A 214 9.64 -4.11 4.52
N LEU A 215 8.93 -3.62 5.53
CA LEU A 215 8.37 -4.46 6.58
C LEU A 215 7.33 -5.45 6.04
N PHE A 216 6.53 -5.04 5.04
CA PHE A 216 5.65 -5.93 4.29
C PHE A 216 6.43 -7.05 3.62
N ASP A 217 7.52 -6.75 2.92
CA ASP A 217 8.33 -7.79 2.26
C ASP A 217 8.95 -8.77 3.25
N VAL A 218 9.39 -8.30 4.43
CA VAL A 218 9.87 -9.15 5.52
C VAL A 218 8.82 -10.19 5.92
N VAL A 219 7.58 -9.78 6.21
CA VAL A 219 6.52 -10.71 6.64
C VAL A 219 5.95 -11.53 5.48
N ARG A 220 5.93 -10.99 4.26
CA ARG A 220 5.57 -11.70 3.04
C ARG A 220 6.54 -12.84 2.76
N GLU A 221 7.84 -12.59 2.86
CA GLU A 221 8.88 -13.61 2.67
C GLU A 221 8.80 -14.71 3.72
N ARG A 222 8.54 -14.35 4.99
CA ARG A 222 8.25 -15.32 6.06
C ARG A 222 7.02 -16.18 5.72
N ALA A 223 5.96 -15.58 5.16
CA ALA A 223 4.78 -16.33 4.72
C ALA A 223 5.07 -17.26 3.53
N GLN A 224 5.81 -16.79 2.53
CA GLN A 224 6.23 -17.62 1.39
C GLN A 224 7.10 -18.79 1.82
N ALA A 225 8.03 -18.58 2.77
CA ALA A 225 8.86 -19.64 3.34
C ALA A 225 8.03 -20.71 4.07
N ARG A 226 6.81 -20.37 4.52
CA ARG A 226 5.84 -21.31 5.09
C ARG A 226 4.90 -21.93 4.04
N GLY A 227 5.10 -21.65 2.75
CA GLY A 227 4.30 -22.19 1.65
C GLY A 227 3.15 -21.30 1.18
N ALA A 228 3.01 -20.09 1.71
CA ALA A 228 1.97 -19.17 1.22
C ALA A 228 2.24 -18.76 -0.24
N ARG A 229 1.24 -18.92 -1.11
CA ARG A 229 1.29 -18.39 -2.47
C ARG A 229 1.15 -16.87 -2.43
N VAL A 230 2.07 -16.18 -3.09
CA VAL A 230 2.02 -14.73 -3.30
C VAL A 230 1.93 -14.47 -4.80
N TYR A 231 0.92 -13.71 -5.21
CA TYR A 231 0.72 -13.34 -6.60
C TYR A 231 1.43 -12.02 -6.92
N ASP A 232 2.17 -12.02 -8.03
CA ASP A 232 2.81 -10.81 -8.55
C ASP A 232 1.91 -10.16 -9.60
N ILE A 233 1.23 -9.09 -9.21
CA ILE A 233 0.36 -8.29 -10.09
C ILE A 233 1.19 -7.70 -11.25
N ALA A 234 2.47 -7.45 -11.02
CA ALA A 234 3.37 -6.89 -12.02
C ALA A 234 3.81 -7.91 -13.07
N GLN A 235 3.60 -9.21 -12.84
CA GLN A 235 4.04 -10.30 -13.73
C GLN A 235 5.49 -10.13 -14.21
N GLY A 236 6.38 -9.67 -13.33
CA GLY A 236 7.80 -9.42 -13.64
C GLY A 236 8.14 -8.04 -14.24
N ILE A 237 7.18 -7.20 -14.66
CA ILE A 237 7.50 -5.87 -15.24
C ILE A 237 8.21 -4.95 -14.25
N GLY A 238 8.06 -5.18 -12.94
CA GLY A 238 8.74 -4.39 -11.90
C GLY A 238 10.26 -4.51 -11.89
N TRP A 239 10.85 -5.45 -12.64
CA TRP A 239 12.29 -5.53 -12.85
C TRP A 239 12.79 -4.56 -13.94
N GLN A 240 11.89 -4.03 -14.75
CA GLN A 240 12.20 -3.10 -15.84
C GLN A 240 11.64 -1.69 -15.56
N ALA A 241 10.45 -1.62 -14.94
CA ALA A 241 9.73 -0.39 -14.67
C ALA A 241 9.84 0.04 -13.20
N PRO A 242 10.59 1.12 -12.88
CA PRO A 242 10.62 1.69 -11.52
C PRO A 242 9.22 2.09 -11.03
N HIS A 243 8.40 2.62 -11.93
CA HIS A 243 6.99 2.91 -11.70
C HIS A 243 6.11 1.71 -12.07
N VAL A 244 6.23 0.64 -11.28
CA VAL A 244 5.68 -0.68 -11.64
C VAL A 244 4.15 -0.67 -11.80
N LEU A 245 3.41 0.10 -11.00
CA LEU A 245 1.94 0.10 -11.01
C LEU A 245 1.34 0.50 -12.36
N ILE A 246 1.74 1.64 -12.92
CA ILE A 246 1.20 2.12 -14.20
C ILE A 246 1.68 1.28 -15.39
N ASN A 247 2.67 0.41 -15.17
CA ASN A 247 3.20 -0.52 -16.16
C ASN A 247 2.66 -1.95 -16.00
N SER A 248 1.84 -2.23 -14.97
CA SER A 248 1.12 -3.50 -14.78
C SER A 248 -0.36 -3.37 -15.17
N ASP A 249 -1.16 -4.43 -15.05
CA ASP A 249 -2.59 -4.38 -15.38
C ASP A 249 -3.37 -3.28 -14.64
N LEU A 250 -2.89 -2.84 -13.47
CA LEU A 250 -3.47 -1.71 -12.72
C LEU A 250 -3.44 -0.41 -13.52
N GLY A 251 -2.39 -0.19 -14.31
CA GLY A 251 -2.27 0.97 -15.20
C GLY A 251 -3.35 1.06 -16.29
N ARG A 252 -4.26 0.07 -16.41
CA ARG A 252 -5.42 0.13 -17.31
C ARG A 252 -6.55 1.01 -16.78
N PHE A 253 -6.60 1.23 -15.47
CA PHE A 253 -7.71 1.96 -14.85
C PHE A 253 -7.30 2.91 -13.72
N MET A 254 -6.05 2.85 -13.25
CA MET A 254 -5.55 3.72 -12.20
C MET A 254 -4.13 4.25 -12.44
N ASP A 255 -3.89 5.44 -11.91
CA ASP A 255 -2.58 6.11 -11.86
C ASP A 255 -2.20 6.36 -10.39
N HIS A 256 -0.96 6.02 -10.02
CA HIS A 256 -0.43 6.21 -8.67
C HIS A 256 0.57 7.36 -8.68
N MET A 257 0.16 8.52 -8.16
CA MET A 257 0.87 9.78 -8.27
C MET A 257 2.02 9.89 -7.24
N LYS A 258 2.92 8.91 -7.21
CA LYS A 258 3.98 8.83 -6.21
C LYS A 258 5.04 9.94 -6.36
N GLY A 259 5.40 10.55 -5.24
CA GLY A 259 6.46 11.56 -5.15
C GLY A 259 6.00 12.91 -5.70
N ASP A 260 6.81 13.55 -6.55
CA ASP A 260 6.48 14.86 -7.14
C ASP A 260 5.19 14.82 -7.98
N ARG A 261 4.80 13.63 -8.44
CA ARG A 261 3.56 13.40 -9.20
C ARG A 261 2.30 13.78 -8.43
N LYS A 262 2.35 13.83 -7.09
CA LYS A 262 1.23 14.30 -6.25
C LYS A 262 0.84 15.72 -6.61
N ALA A 263 1.84 16.59 -6.76
CA ALA A 263 1.62 17.99 -7.15
C ALA A 263 1.30 18.13 -8.64
N GLU A 264 1.82 17.24 -9.49
CA GLU A 264 1.53 17.24 -10.93
C GLU A 264 0.13 16.69 -11.27
N GLY A 265 -0.48 15.93 -10.37
CA GLY A 265 -1.81 15.33 -10.55
C GLY A 265 -1.87 14.21 -11.59
N SER A 266 -0.72 13.69 -12.02
CA SER A 266 -0.59 12.54 -12.94
C SER A 266 0.86 12.04 -13.01
N SER A 267 1.03 10.77 -13.36
CA SER A 267 2.31 10.25 -13.84
C SER A 267 2.72 10.85 -15.18
N ARG A 268 4.03 10.86 -15.42
CA ARG A 268 4.61 11.47 -16.63
C ARG A 268 4.60 10.45 -17.75
N ALA A 269 4.46 10.89 -19.00
CA ALA A 269 4.51 9.98 -20.15
C ALA A 269 5.83 9.16 -20.23
N GLY A 270 6.94 9.71 -19.72
CA GLY A 270 8.22 9.00 -19.65
C GLY A 270 8.29 7.90 -18.58
N ASP A 271 7.27 7.76 -17.73
CA ASP A 271 7.17 6.69 -16.75
C ASP A 271 6.58 5.39 -17.36
N LEU A 272 5.94 5.49 -18.53
CA LEU A 272 5.37 4.35 -19.26
C LEU A 272 6.43 3.67 -20.12
N LEU A 273 6.68 2.41 -19.84
CA LEU A 273 7.51 1.49 -20.62
C LEU A 273 6.67 0.50 -21.43
N VAL A 274 5.38 0.41 -21.15
CA VAL A 274 4.39 -0.35 -21.93
C VAL A 274 3.53 0.59 -22.76
N GLU A 275 3.03 0.10 -23.89
CA GLU A 275 2.02 0.82 -24.67
C GLU A 275 0.68 0.83 -23.92
N ARG A 276 -0.02 1.96 -24.07
CA ARG A 276 -1.23 2.31 -23.32
C ARG A 276 -2.14 3.11 -24.24
N ASP A 277 -3.31 2.57 -24.56
CA ASP A 277 -4.26 3.19 -25.48
C ASP A 277 -5.41 3.89 -24.76
N GLU A 278 -5.46 3.77 -23.43
CA GLU A 278 -6.46 4.43 -22.61
C GLU A 278 -6.35 5.96 -22.78
N ALA A 279 -7.49 6.63 -22.98
CA ALA A 279 -7.56 8.06 -23.27
C ALA A 279 -6.77 8.91 -22.26
N TYR A 280 -6.81 8.50 -20.99
CA TYR A 280 -6.03 9.09 -19.91
C TYR A 280 -4.54 9.21 -20.25
N TRP A 281 -3.92 8.15 -20.79
CA TRP A 281 -2.50 8.14 -21.14
C TRP A 281 -2.21 8.88 -22.45
N GLN A 282 -3.12 8.81 -23.42
CA GLN A 282 -3.01 9.49 -24.70
C GLN A 282 -3.00 11.02 -24.55
N GLU A 283 -3.87 11.56 -23.68
CA GLU A 283 -3.88 13.00 -23.36
C GLU A 283 -2.55 13.47 -22.77
N ARG A 284 -1.87 12.65 -21.96
CA ARG A 284 -0.58 13.01 -21.34
C ARG A 284 0.58 12.98 -22.33
N ARG A 285 0.51 12.10 -23.34
CA ARG A 285 1.45 12.09 -24.46
C ARG A 285 1.28 13.35 -25.32
N ALA A 286 0.04 13.78 -25.57
CA ALA A 286 -0.27 14.96 -26.36
C ALA A 286 0.23 16.26 -25.72
N ARG A 287 0.10 16.43 -24.39
CA ARG A 287 0.59 17.62 -23.66
C ARG A 287 2.12 17.81 -23.66
N ARG A 288 2.87 16.83 -24.17
CA ARG A 288 4.34 16.90 -24.33
C ARG A 288 4.79 17.33 -25.73
N ARG A 289 3.88 17.35 -26.72
CA ARG A 289 4.12 17.86 -28.07
C ARG A 289 3.73 19.33 -28.16
#